data_AF-A0A0A1YIW4-F1
#
_entry.id   AF-A0A0A1YIW4-F1
#
_cell.length_a   1.000
_cell.length_b   1.000
_cell.length_c   1.000
_cell.angle_alpha   90.00
_cell.angle_beta   90.00
_cell.angle_gamma   90.00
#
_symmetry.space_group_name_H-M   'P 1'
#
loop_
_entity.id
_entity.type
_entity.pdbx_description
1 polymer ?
#
loop_
_entity_poly.entity_id
_entity_poly.type
_entity_poly.pdbx_seq_one_letter_code
_entity_poly.pdbx_strand_id
1 'polypeptide(L)'
;MYKLCFYVPESHLEVVKAAVFAVGAGRVGSYDSCCWQVLGEGQFRPLQGSQPFLGQVGAIERVAEWKVELVVADELIHEAVKTLKSTHPYETPAFDVWRLSDIQF
;
A
#
# COMPACT_ATOMS: atom_id res chain seq x y z
N MET A 1 -13.93 -9.57 -5.66
CA MET A 1 -12.46 -9.41 -5.44
C MET A 1 -12.10 -7.93 -5.49
N TYR A 2 -11.03 -7.53 -4.80
CA TYR A 2 -10.50 -6.17 -4.83
C TYR A 2 -9.08 -6.12 -5.38
N LYS A 3 -8.68 -4.98 -5.94
CA LYS A 3 -7.29 -4.58 -6.10
C LYS A 3 -6.94 -3.59 -5.02
N LEU A 4 -5.89 -3.89 -4.25
CA LEU A 4 -5.27 -2.98 -3.30
C LEU A 4 -4.00 -2.40 -3.94
N CYS A 5 -3.90 -1.08 -3.96
CA CYS A 5 -2.71 -0.34 -4.39
C CYS A 5 -2.22 0.54 -3.24
N PHE A 6 -0.92 0.58 -2.96
CA PHE A 6 -0.35 1.48 -1.96
C PHE A 6 1.04 1.99 -2.37
N TYR A 7 1.48 3.06 -1.72
CA TYR A 7 2.75 3.74 -1.98
C TYR A 7 3.61 3.72 -0.73
N VAL A 8 4.85 3.24 -0.82
CA VAL A 8 5.73 3.03 0.34
C VAL A 8 7.18 3.38 0.00
N PRO A 9 7.96 3.98 0.92
CA PRO A 9 9.40 4.19 0.70
C PRO A 9 10.16 2.85 0.70
N GLU A 10 11.27 2.79 -0.04
CA GLU A 10 12.15 1.62 -0.16
C GLU A 10 12.43 0.93 1.19
N SER A 11 12.72 1.71 2.22
CA SER A 11 13.10 1.23 3.56
C SER A 11 12.04 0.35 4.24
N HIS A 12 10.77 0.47 3.84
CA HIS A 12 9.65 -0.27 4.44
C HIS A 12 8.92 -1.16 3.43
N LEU A 13 9.38 -1.21 2.17
CA LEU A 13 8.72 -1.95 1.10
C LEU A 13 8.44 -3.41 1.47
N GLU A 14 9.50 -4.15 1.79
CA GLU A 14 9.39 -5.58 2.07
C GLU A 14 8.67 -5.86 3.40
N VAL A 15 8.83 -4.99 4.40
CA VAL A 15 8.14 -5.10 5.70
C VAL A 15 6.62 -4.97 5.52
N VAL A 16 6.17 -3.97 4.75
CA VAL A 16 4.75 -3.75 4.49
C VAL A 16 4.17 -4.88 3.62
N LYS A 17 4.89 -5.28 2.55
CA LYS A 17 4.49 -6.41 1.69
C LYS A 17 4.31 -7.70 2.50
N ALA A 18 5.29 -8.07 3.30
CA ALA A 18 5.23 -9.27 4.13
C ALA A 18 4.01 -9.24 5.08
N ALA A 19 3.72 -8.10 5.69
CA ALA A 19 2.57 -7.97 6.59
C ALA A 19 1.22 -8.14 5.85
N VAL A 20 1.03 -7.52 4.69
CA VAL A 20 -0.23 -7.69 3.93
C VAL A 20 -0.36 -9.10 3.35
N PHE A 21 0.74 -9.74 2.96
CA PHE A 21 0.73 -11.13 2.51
C PHE A 21 0.39 -12.11 3.65
N ALA A 22 0.85 -11.84 4.86
CA ALA A 22 0.56 -12.67 6.03
C ALA A 22 -0.94 -12.77 6.33
N VAL A 23 -1.73 -11.74 6.00
CA VAL A 23 -3.20 -11.76 6.12
C VAL A 23 -3.93 -12.33 4.90
N GLY A 24 -3.19 -12.82 3.91
CA GLY A 24 -3.73 -13.51 2.72
C GLY A 24 -3.99 -12.60 1.51
N ALA A 25 -3.62 -11.32 1.56
CA ALA A 25 -3.60 -10.47 0.37
C ALA A 25 -2.58 -11.00 -0.64
N GLY A 26 -2.84 -10.87 -1.94
CA GLY A 26 -1.94 -11.35 -2.99
C GLY A 26 -2.01 -12.87 -3.22
N ARG A 27 -3.06 -13.55 -2.76
CA ARG A 27 -3.32 -14.96 -3.12
C ARG A 27 -4.09 -15.07 -4.42
N VAL A 28 -3.58 -15.87 -5.35
CA VAL A 28 -4.19 -16.16 -6.66
C VAL A 28 -4.01 -17.64 -6.99
N GLY A 29 -5.10 -18.40 -6.95
CA GLY A 29 -5.05 -19.85 -7.15
C GLY A 29 -4.10 -20.52 -6.15
N SER A 30 -3.09 -21.22 -6.64
CA SER A 30 -2.07 -21.92 -5.83
C SER A 30 -0.83 -21.07 -5.51
N TYR A 31 -0.88 -19.75 -5.76
CA TYR A 31 0.22 -18.83 -5.50
C TYR A 31 -0.18 -17.83 -4.41
N ASP A 32 0.77 -17.49 -3.54
CA ASP A 32 0.65 -16.40 -2.57
C ASP A 32 1.67 -15.30 -2.86
N SER A 33 1.61 -14.24 -2.06
CA SER A 33 2.59 -13.14 -2.11
C SER A 33 2.70 -12.48 -3.49
N CYS A 34 1.65 -12.57 -4.31
CA CYS A 34 1.62 -12.02 -5.65
C CYS A 34 1.36 -10.51 -5.57
N CYS A 35 2.29 -9.73 -6.10
CA CYS A 35 2.12 -8.31 -6.33
C CYS A 35 2.88 -7.89 -7.60
N TRP A 36 2.49 -6.75 -8.14
CA TRP A 36 3.32 -5.98 -9.05
C TRP A 36 3.82 -4.73 -8.33
N GLN A 37 5.03 -4.28 -8.64
CA GLN A 37 5.58 -3.06 -8.05
C GLN A 37 6.41 -2.26 -9.07
N VAL A 38 6.44 -0.94 -8.89
CA VAL A 38 7.28 -0.02 -9.66
C VAL A 38 7.77 1.12 -8.80
N LEU A 39 9.02 1.52 -9.02
CA LEU A 39 9.60 2.70 -8.39
C LEU A 39 9.14 3.96 -9.12
N GLY A 40 8.64 4.93 -8.38
CA GLY A 40 8.23 6.24 -8.87
C GLY A 40 8.63 7.36 -7.90
N GLU A 41 8.11 8.55 -8.14
CA GLU A 41 8.30 9.72 -7.26
C GLU A 41 6.96 10.09 -6.62
N GLY A 42 6.91 10.06 -5.29
CA GLY A 42 5.83 10.61 -4.49
C GLY A 42 6.10 12.08 -4.18
N GLN A 43 5.03 12.88 -4.12
CA GLN A 43 5.11 14.29 -3.73
C GLN A 43 4.04 14.62 -2.70
N PHE A 44 4.46 15.23 -1.58
CA PHE A 44 3.54 15.69 -0.55
C PHE A 44 4.08 16.96 0.12
N ARG A 45 3.21 17.63 0.89
CA ARG A 45 3.59 18.76 1.75
C ARG A 45 2.96 18.55 3.11
N PRO A 46 3.72 18.25 4.17
CA PRO A 46 3.18 18.18 5.51
C PRO A 46 2.55 19.51 5.90
N LEU A 47 1.35 19.47 6.49
CA LEU A 47 0.65 20.65 6.97
C LEU A 47 0.92 20.85 8.46
N GLN A 48 0.52 22.01 9.00
CA GLN A 48 0.61 22.26 10.43
C GLN A 48 -0.19 21.20 11.19
N GLY A 49 0.44 20.56 12.19
CA GLY A 49 -0.15 19.49 12.99
C GLY A 49 0.16 18.08 12.49
N SER A 50 0.76 17.90 11.31
CA SER A 50 1.24 16.60 10.85
C SER A 50 2.44 16.11 11.67
N GLN A 51 2.55 14.79 11.89
CA GLN A 51 3.77 14.15 12.40
C GLN A 51 4.41 13.32 11.28
N PRO A 52 4.97 13.99 10.25
CA PRO A 52 5.43 13.27 9.07
C PRO A 52 6.64 12.40 9.41
N PHE A 53 6.64 11.18 8.89
CA PHE A 53 7.81 10.30 8.95
C PHE A 53 9.01 10.89 8.18
N LEU A 54 8.74 11.67 7.12
CA LEU A 54 9.73 12.34 6.28
C LEU A 54 9.30 13.77 5.95
N GLY A 55 10.27 14.68 5.90
CA GLY A 55 10.08 16.03 5.41
C GLY A 55 9.73 17.08 6.45
N GLN A 56 9.55 18.32 6.00
CA GLN A 56 9.34 19.49 6.85
C GLN A 56 7.97 20.14 6.63
N VAL A 57 7.35 20.59 7.72
CA VAL A 57 6.06 21.28 7.67
C VAL A 57 6.13 22.51 6.76
N GLY A 58 5.19 22.59 5.81
CA GLY A 58 5.09 23.69 4.85
C GLY A 58 5.99 23.57 3.61
N ALA A 59 6.93 22.62 3.57
CA ALA A 59 7.79 22.38 2.41
C ALA A 59 7.23 21.27 1.51
N ILE A 60 7.38 21.43 0.18
CA ILE A 60 7.09 20.34 -0.76
C ILE A 60 8.25 19.36 -0.71
N GLU A 61 7.92 18.11 -0.45
CA GLU A 61 8.82 16.97 -0.44
C GLU A 61 8.62 16.13 -1.69
N ARG A 62 9.72 15.59 -2.22
CA ARG A 62 9.72 14.59 -3.29
C ARG A 62 10.58 13.43 -2.83
N VAL A 63 10.01 12.23 -2.90
CA VAL A 63 10.65 11.01 -2.38
C VAL A 63 10.46 9.88 -3.37
N ALA A 64 11.47 9.04 -3.54
CA ALA A 64 11.34 7.82 -4.30
C ALA A 64 10.45 6.83 -3.53
N GLU A 65 9.35 6.39 -4.15
CA GLU A 65 8.38 5.48 -3.54
C GLU A 65 8.02 4.35 -4.48
N TRP A 66 7.78 3.17 -3.91
CA TRP A 66 7.24 2.05 -4.63
C TRP A 66 5.73 2.12 -4.63
N LYS A 67 5.14 2.11 -5.83
CA LYS A 67 3.75 1.73 -6.00
C LYS A 67 3.68 0.21 -6.00
N VAL A 68 2.90 -0.37 -5.09
CA VAL A 68 2.67 -1.82 -4.99
C VAL A 68 1.20 -2.10 -5.23
N GLU A 69 0.91 -3.08 -6.08
CA GLU A 69 -0.46 -3.44 -6.48
C GLU A 69 -0.66 -4.95 -6.40
N LEU A 70 -1.76 -5.37 -5.78
CA LEU A 70 -2.09 -6.78 -5.58
C LEU A 70 -3.61 -6.99 -5.54
N VAL A 71 -4.03 -8.24 -5.72
CA VAL A 71 -5.44 -8.62 -5.55
C VAL A 71 -5.72 -9.12 -4.15
N VAL A 72 -6.94 -8.93 -3.68
CA VAL A 72 -7.38 -9.30 -2.32
C VAL A 72 -8.78 -9.89 -2.41
N ALA A 73 -9.01 -11.00 -1.72
CA ALA A 73 -10.34 -11.58 -1.58
C ALA A 73 -11.30 -10.62 -0.85
N ASP A 74 -12.60 -10.76 -1.09
CA ASP A 74 -13.61 -9.80 -0.60
C ASP A 74 -13.69 -9.77 0.92
N GLU A 75 -13.55 -10.94 1.54
CA GLU A 75 -13.54 -11.14 2.98
C GLU A 75 -12.25 -10.64 3.66
N LEU A 76 -11.17 -10.44 2.91
CA LEU A 76 -9.86 -10.04 3.45
C LEU A 76 -9.55 -8.55 3.28
N ILE A 77 -10.31 -7.81 2.46
CA ILE A 77 -9.94 -6.42 2.11
C ILE A 77 -9.85 -5.48 3.31
N HIS A 78 -10.76 -5.63 4.28
CA HIS A 78 -10.75 -4.80 5.49
C HIS A 78 -9.51 -5.07 6.34
N GLU A 79 -9.15 -6.33 6.54
CA GLU A 79 -7.98 -6.70 7.35
C GLU A 79 -6.67 -6.37 6.63
N ALA A 80 -6.62 -6.52 5.29
CA ALA A 80 -5.49 -6.09 4.49
C ALA A 80 -5.23 -4.59 4.59
N VAL A 81 -6.27 -3.75 4.49
CA VAL A 81 -6.14 -2.30 4.64
C VAL A 81 -5.76 -1.90 6.07
N LYS A 82 -6.33 -2.57 7.09
CA LYS A 82 -5.97 -2.33 8.49
C LYS A 82 -4.49 -2.66 8.74
N THR A 83 -4.04 -3.80 8.23
CA THR A 83 -2.64 -4.26 8.33
C THR A 83 -1.69 -3.34 7.59
N LEU A 84 -2.06 -2.90 6.39
CA LEU A 84 -1.32 -1.87 5.66
C LEU A 84 -1.14 -0.63 6.54
N LYS A 85 -2.24 -0.08 7.08
CA LYS A 85 -2.19 1.13 7.92
C LYS A 85 -1.35 0.98 9.19
N SER A 86 -1.39 -0.17 9.85
CA SER A 86 -0.62 -0.38 11.08
C SER A 86 0.87 -0.59 10.85
N THR A 87 1.25 -1.13 9.69
CA THR A 87 2.65 -1.48 9.38
C THR A 87 3.35 -0.39 8.57
N HIS A 88 2.59 0.48 7.91
CA HIS A 88 3.15 1.55 7.10
C HIS A 88 3.87 2.61 7.96
N PRO A 89 5.04 3.12 7.54
CA PRO A 89 5.78 4.14 8.31
C PRO A 89 5.06 5.49 8.41
N TYR A 90 4.24 5.82 7.41
CA TYR A 90 3.52 7.09 7.39
C TYR A 90 2.27 7.04 8.28
N GLU A 91 2.03 8.14 8.99
CA GLU A 91 0.83 8.35 9.82
C GLU A 91 -0.46 8.13 9.03
N THR A 92 -0.51 8.62 7.79
CA THR A 92 -1.63 8.42 6.86
C THR A 92 -1.10 7.91 5.53
N PRO A 93 -1.06 6.59 5.30
CA PRO A 93 -0.63 6.03 4.01
C PRO A 93 -1.64 6.34 2.91
N ALA A 94 -1.13 6.65 1.72
CA ALA A 94 -1.94 6.71 0.50
C ALA A 94 -2.15 5.30 -0.06
N PHE A 95 -3.40 4.95 -0.34
CA PHE A 95 -3.76 3.67 -0.93
C PHE A 95 -5.10 3.77 -1.68
N ASP A 96 -5.30 2.88 -2.64
CA ASP A 96 -6.56 2.73 -3.36
C ASP A 96 -7.12 1.32 -3.17
N VAL A 97 -8.45 1.22 -3.16
CA VAL A 97 -9.17 -0.05 -3.16
C VAL A 97 -10.18 -0.02 -4.30
N TRP A 98 -9.96 -0.88 -5.30
CA TRP A 98 -10.81 -0.98 -6.48
C TRP A 98 -11.56 -2.29 -6.44
N ARG A 99 -12.89 -2.25 -6.48
CA ARG A 99 -13.68 -3.48 -6.67
C ARG A 99 -13.48 -3.96 -8.11
N LEU A 100 -13.05 -5.20 -8.26
CA LEU A 100 -12.83 -5.81 -9.56
C LEU A 100 -14.12 -6.46 -10.06
N SER A 101 -14.28 -6.48 -11.38
CA SER A 101 -15.37 -7.18 -12.06
C SER A 101 -15.27 -8.70 -11.83
N ASP A 102 -16.42 -9.37 -11.85
CA ASP A 102 -16.58 -10.81 -11.69
C ASP A 102 -16.74 -11.54 -13.05
N ILE A 103 -16.45 -10.86 -14.16
CA ILE A 103 -16.51 -11.44 -15.50
C ILE A 103 -15.60 -12.66 -15.62
N GLN A 104 -16.17 -13.77 -16.07
CA GLN A 104 -15.49 -15.03 -16.38
C GLN A 104 -15.62 -15.30 -17.89
N PHE A 105 -14.59 -15.90 -18.49
CA PHE A 105 -14.55 -16.29 -19.90
C PHE A 105 -14.32 -17.79 -20.02
#